data_AF-A0A069ZKL5-F1
#
_entry.id   AF-A0A069ZKL5-F1
#
_cell.length_a   1.000
_cell.length_b   1.000
_cell.length_c   1.000
_cell.angle_alpha   90.00
_cell.angle_beta   90.00
_cell.angle_gamma   90.00
#
_symmetry.space_group_name_H-M   'P 1'
#
loop_
_entity.id
_entity.type
_entity.pdbx_description
1 polymer ?
#
loop_
_entity_poly.entity_id
_entity_poly.type
_entity_poly.pdbx_seq_one_letter_code
_entity_poly.pdbx_strand_id
1 'polypeptide(L)'
;MPDYFAAVGPLAAAIESLELAENLRNVAFRFDVGERDYEYDRTLNAMDWRDKLSELAKANTEDFVHEANIIAGHGHTIPYLTMPPWLSEHKRRVYPKHLSYTYYNIDDGFSDGVYYLGFSGIKHSSDARLHLDVRHEGNSFDVETKLLRGTAQGTLTLYVDSVDFTKPVVVKHNGRVIFSEVLHPNKGVMAEAIARFGDPKRIFPAKVMIPL
;
A
#
# COMPACT_ATOMS: atom_id res chain seq x y z
N MET A 1 8.32 -1.08 2.14
CA MET A 1 7.27 -0.37 1.36
C MET A 1 6.86 -1.20 0.16
N PRO A 2 5.56 -1.51 -0.03
CA PRO A 2 5.09 -2.48 -1.04
C PRO A 2 5.18 -1.97 -2.50
N ASP A 3 5.17 -0.66 -2.69
CA ASP A 3 4.99 0.05 -3.96
C ASP A 3 6.25 0.19 -4.83
N TYR A 4 7.39 -0.31 -4.36
CA TYR A 4 8.63 -0.42 -5.14
C TYR A 4 8.68 -1.69 -5.99
N PHE A 5 7.90 -2.71 -5.63
CA PHE A 5 7.92 -4.02 -6.27
C PHE A 5 6.63 -4.27 -7.06
N ALA A 6 6.74 -5.06 -8.13
CA ALA A 6 5.57 -5.53 -8.88
C ALA A 6 4.87 -6.70 -8.17
N ALA A 7 5.68 -7.57 -7.56
CA ALA A 7 5.24 -8.72 -6.81
C ALA A 7 6.23 -9.02 -5.68
N VAL A 8 5.76 -9.71 -4.64
CA VAL A 8 6.54 -10.11 -3.46
C VAL A 8 6.24 -11.58 -3.15
N GLY A 9 7.29 -12.33 -2.79
CA GLY A 9 7.25 -13.78 -2.67
C GLY A 9 7.99 -14.34 -1.45
N PRO A 10 7.51 -14.18 -0.21
CA PRO A 10 8.05 -14.90 0.94
C PRO A 10 7.92 -16.42 0.78
N LEU A 11 8.96 -17.14 1.19
CA LEU A 11 9.06 -18.59 1.09
C LEU A 11 9.26 -19.18 2.48
N ALA A 12 8.42 -20.14 2.84
CA ALA A 12 8.39 -20.77 4.16
C ALA A 12 8.34 -19.74 5.31
N ALA A 13 7.52 -18.69 5.14
CA ALA A 13 7.35 -17.59 6.09
C ALA A 13 5.88 -17.13 6.16
N ALA A 14 5.40 -16.92 7.38
CA ALA A 14 4.12 -16.28 7.70
C ALA A 14 4.20 -15.70 9.12
N ILE A 15 3.47 -14.62 9.38
CA ILE A 15 3.49 -13.88 10.65
C ILE A 15 2.08 -13.64 11.18
N GLU A 16 1.93 -13.42 12.48
CA GLU A 16 0.65 -13.04 13.10
C GLU A 16 0.42 -11.52 12.96
N SER A 17 0.01 -11.05 11.78
CA SER A 17 -0.23 -9.60 11.53
C SER A 17 -1.26 -9.34 10.42
N LEU A 18 -2.41 -10.00 10.49
CA LEU A 18 -3.46 -9.93 9.47
C LEU A 18 -4.00 -8.53 9.24
N GLU A 19 -3.90 -7.64 10.23
CA GLU A 19 -4.32 -6.24 10.11
C GLU A 19 -3.49 -5.45 9.07
N LEU A 20 -2.32 -5.98 8.69
CA LEU A 20 -1.46 -5.38 7.67
C LEU A 20 -1.78 -5.87 6.25
N ALA A 21 -2.71 -6.81 6.09
CA ALA A 21 -3.07 -7.36 4.78
C ALA A 21 -3.56 -6.29 3.80
N GLU A 22 -4.22 -5.24 4.29
CA GLU A 22 -4.68 -4.12 3.47
C GLU A 22 -3.54 -3.34 2.80
N ASN A 23 -2.31 -3.42 3.32
CA ASN A 23 -1.14 -2.81 2.70
C ASN A 23 -0.72 -3.53 1.41
N LEU A 24 -1.26 -4.73 1.15
CA LEU A 24 -0.96 -5.54 -0.03
C LEU A 24 -1.91 -5.28 -1.20
N ARG A 25 -2.88 -4.35 -1.08
CA ARG A 25 -3.91 -4.08 -2.11
C ARG A 25 -3.38 -4.05 -3.54
N ASN A 26 -2.23 -3.40 -3.74
CA ASN A 26 -1.71 -3.05 -5.06
C ASN A 26 -0.40 -3.74 -5.44
N VAL A 27 0.06 -4.70 -4.63
CA VAL A 27 1.24 -5.52 -4.93
C VAL A 27 0.80 -6.98 -5.06
N ALA A 28 1.24 -7.65 -6.12
CA ALA A 28 0.96 -9.07 -6.23
C ALA A 28 1.71 -9.82 -5.12
N PHE A 29 1.00 -10.59 -4.30
CA PHE A 29 1.60 -11.24 -3.14
C PHE A 29 1.44 -12.75 -3.20
N ARG A 30 2.54 -13.48 -3.22
CA ARG A 30 2.51 -14.93 -3.12
C ARG A 30 3.28 -15.40 -1.91
N PHE A 31 2.75 -16.39 -1.21
CA PHE A 31 3.55 -17.14 -0.24
C PHE A 31 3.33 -18.63 -0.43
N ASP A 32 4.39 -19.37 -0.13
CA ASP A 32 4.39 -20.83 -0.13
C ASP A 32 4.89 -21.28 1.26
N VAL A 33 4.10 -22.09 1.97
CA VAL A 33 4.43 -22.62 3.31
C VAL A 33 4.12 -24.11 3.33
N GLY A 34 4.99 -24.93 3.94
CA GLY A 34 4.74 -26.37 4.07
C GLY A 34 3.61 -26.67 5.04
N GLU A 35 2.76 -27.65 4.73
CA GLU A 35 1.66 -28.09 5.62
C GLU A 35 2.14 -28.49 7.03
N ARG A 36 3.38 -28.99 7.13
CA ARG A 36 3.99 -29.47 8.38
C ARG A 36 5.01 -28.48 8.97
N ASP A 37 5.02 -27.24 8.50
CA ASP A 37 5.91 -26.17 8.96
C ASP A 37 5.36 -25.51 10.23
N TYR A 38 5.40 -26.25 11.34
CA TYR A 38 4.75 -25.83 12.60
C TYR A 38 5.58 -24.87 13.45
N GLU A 39 6.85 -24.62 13.10
CA GLU A 39 7.69 -23.71 13.88
C GLU A 39 7.13 -22.28 13.86
N TYR A 40 6.93 -21.71 15.05
CA TYR A 40 6.34 -20.38 15.24
C TYR A 40 4.91 -20.27 14.66
N ASP A 41 4.14 -21.35 14.73
CA ASP A 41 2.75 -21.44 14.25
C ASP A 41 2.59 -21.06 12.77
N ARG A 42 3.66 -21.24 11.98
CA ARG A 42 3.74 -20.68 10.64
C ARG A 42 2.68 -21.22 9.69
N THR A 43 2.39 -22.53 9.71
CA THR A 43 1.28 -23.09 8.93
C THR A 43 -0.06 -22.47 9.32
N LEU A 44 -0.32 -22.25 10.62
CA LEU A 44 -1.57 -21.66 11.08
C LEU A 44 -1.68 -20.21 10.61
N ASN A 45 -0.63 -19.41 10.83
CA ASN A 45 -0.55 -18.04 10.32
C ASN A 45 -0.73 -17.99 8.79
N ALA A 46 -0.11 -18.92 8.05
CA ALA A 46 -0.25 -19.00 6.60
C ALA A 46 -1.69 -19.31 6.16
N MET A 47 -2.39 -20.19 6.87
CA MET A 47 -3.82 -20.45 6.61
C MET A 47 -4.67 -19.20 6.86
N ASP A 48 -4.43 -18.48 7.95
CA ASP A 48 -5.15 -17.24 8.25
C ASP A 48 -4.89 -16.15 7.20
N TRP A 49 -3.64 -16.00 6.75
CA TRP A 49 -3.27 -15.09 5.66
C TRP A 49 -3.94 -15.46 4.35
N ARG A 50 -3.99 -16.76 4.00
CA ARG A 50 -4.68 -17.25 2.80
C ARG A 50 -6.15 -16.85 2.82
N ASP A 51 -6.81 -17.12 3.94
CA ASP A 51 -8.24 -16.88 4.10
C ASP A 51 -8.53 -15.37 4.09
N LYS A 52 -7.68 -14.56 4.74
CA LYS A 52 -7.80 -13.10 4.74
C LYS A 52 -7.60 -12.47 3.37
N LEU A 53 -6.57 -12.89 2.63
CA LEU A 53 -6.32 -12.38 1.27
C LEU A 53 -7.44 -12.81 0.31
N SER A 54 -7.96 -14.02 0.46
CA SER A 54 -9.11 -14.51 -0.30
C SER A 54 -10.37 -13.70 -0.03
N GLU A 55 -10.63 -13.32 1.22
CA GLU A 55 -11.72 -12.42 1.61
C GLU A 55 -11.56 -11.05 0.95
N LEU A 56 -10.38 -10.44 1.08
CA LEU A 56 -10.08 -9.11 0.53
C LEU A 56 -10.21 -9.08 -1.00
N ALA A 57 -9.67 -10.06 -1.70
CA ALA A 57 -9.76 -10.16 -3.16
C ALA A 57 -11.20 -10.35 -3.66
N LYS A 58 -12.03 -11.13 -2.93
CA LYS A 58 -13.45 -11.28 -3.26
C LYS A 58 -14.24 -9.98 -3.09
N ALA A 59 -13.90 -9.19 -2.08
CA ALA A 59 -14.55 -7.91 -1.81
C ALA A 59 -14.06 -6.77 -2.72
N ASN A 60 -12.89 -6.92 -3.35
CA ASN A 60 -12.24 -5.87 -4.14
C ASN A 60 -11.72 -6.47 -5.46
N THR A 61 -12.58 -6.54 -6.48
CA THR A 61 -12.22 -7.09 -7.80
C THR A 61 -10.98 -6.39 -8.36
N GLU A 62 -10.03 -7.16 -8.89
CA GLU A 62 -8.72 -6.73 -9.44
C GLU A 62 -7.68 -6.24 -8.42
N ASP A 63 -8.04 -6.06 -7.15
CA ASP A 63 -7.12 -5.77 -6.06
C ASP A 63 -6.69 -7.06 -5.33
N PHE A 64 -5.65 -6.96 -4.50
CA PHE A 64 -5.12 -8.07 -3.70
C PHE A 64 -4.82 -9.32 -4.54
N VAL A 65 -4.15 -9.14 -5.69
CA VAL A 65 -3.69 -10.26 -6.52
C VAL A 65 -2.78 -11.14 -5.67
N HIS A 66 -3.13 -12.41 -5.48
CA HIS A 66 -2.36 -13.28 -4.60
C HIS A 66 -2.39 -14.76 -4.98
N GLU A 67 -1.38 -15.48 -4.52
CA GLU A 67 -1.36 -16.95 -4.43
C GLU A 67 -0.90 -17.33 -3.01
N ALA A 68 -1.68 -18.15 -2.31
CA ALA A 68 -1.46 -18.45 -0.91
C ALA A 68 -1.44 -19.96 -0.70
N ASN A 69 -0.25 -20.55 -0.82
CA ASN A 69 -0.08 -21.99 -1.00
C ASN A 69 0.35 -22.67 0.30
N ILE A 70 -0.43 -23.66 0.72
CA ILE A 70 -0.05 -24.62 1.77
C ILE A 70 0.35 -25.93 1.09
N ILE A 71 1.63 -26.28 1.16
CA ILE A 71 2.22 -27.35 0.36
C ILE A 71 2.17 -28.67 1.13
N ALA A 72 1.29 -29.57 0.68
CA ALA A 72 1.02 -30.86 1.32
C ALA A 72 2.28 -31.71 1.51
N GLY A 73 2.43 -32.30 2.71
CA GLY A 73 3.55 -33.18 3.03
C GLY A 73 4.91 -32.51 3.28
N HIS A 74 5.04 -31.21 3.03
CA HIS A 74 6.28 -30.44 3.25
C HIS A 74 6.33 -29.78 4.64
N GLY A 75 7.52 -29.66 5.22
CA GLY A 75 7.81 -28.81 6.37
C GLY A 75 8.44 -27.48 5.94
N HIS A 76 9.44 -26.98 6.66
CA HIS A 76 10.15 -25.75 6.31
C HIS A 76 10.77 -25.74 4.91
N THR A 77 11.19 -26.91 4.41
CA THR A 77 11.73 -27.06 3.05
C THR A 77 10.62 -27.31 2.03
N ILE A 78 10.48 -26.38 1.10
CA ILE A 78 9.46 -26.38 0.04
C ILE A 78 10.11 -26.19 -1.35
N PRO A 79 9.42 -26.50 -2.46
CA PRO A 79 9.91 -26.23 -3.80
C PRO A 79 9.99 -24.73 -4.11
N TYR A 80 11.19 -24.15 -4.13
CA TYR A 80 11.38 -22.70 -4.32
C TYR A 80 11.30 -22.22 -5.79
N LEU A 81 11.50 -23.11 -6.76
CA LEU A 81 11.64 -22.71 -8.18
C LEU A 81 10.32 -22.34 -8.86
N THR A 82 9.18 -22.53 -8.20
CA THR A 82 7.85 -22.18 -8.71
C THR A 82 7.51 -20.70 -8.49
N MET A 83 8.17 -20.02 -7.54
CA MET A 83 7.91 -18.63 -7.19
C MET A 83 8.44 -17.62 -8.23
N PRO A 84 9.70 -17.69 -8.72
CA PRO A 84 10.22 -16.69 -9.66
C PRO A 84 9.42 -16.58 -10.98
N PRO A 85 8.95 -17.68 -11.61
CA PRO A 85 8.08 -17.58 -12.79
C PRO A 85 6.82 -16.76 -12.51
N TRP A 86 6.12 -17.02 -11.40
CA TRP A 86 4.93 -16.27 -11.01
C TRP A 86 5.21 -14.78 -10.79
N LEU A 87 6.27 -14.46 -10.03
CA LEU A 87 6.67 -13.06 -9.79
C LEU A 87 6.91 -12.29 -11.09
N SER A 88 7.43 -12.96 -12.13
CA SER A 88 7.78 -12.34 -13.41
C SER A 88 6.58 -11.93 -14.27
N GLU A 89 5.38 -12.45 -13.98
CA GLU A 89 4.16 -12.15 -14.74
C GLU A 89 3.53 -10.80 -14.35
N HIS A 90 3.96 -10.21 -13.24
CA HIS A 90 3.33 -9.02 -12.68
C HIS A 90 4.04 -7.72 -13.06
N LYS A 91 3.24 -6.65 -13.16
CA LYS A 91 3.72 -5.29 -13.40
C LYS A 91 3.34 -4.39 -12.24
N ARG A 92 4.30 -3.55 -11.84
CA ARG A 92 4.13 -2.60 -10.74
C ARG A 92 3.03 -1.58 -11.02
N ARG A 93 2.10 -1.44 -10.08
CA ARG A 93 1.05 -0.42 -10.08
C ARG A 93 1.56 0.82 -9.35
N VAL A 94 1.90 1.88 -10.08
CA VAL A 94 2.53 3.07 -9.47
C VAL A 94 1.50 4.10 -8.99
N TYR A 95 0.41 4.24 -9.74
CA TYR A 95 -0.67 5.20 -9.47
C TYR A 95 -2.03 4.48 -9.49
N PRO A 96 -2.27 3.52 -8.57
CA PRO A 96 -3.52 2.76 -8.54
C PRO A 96 -4.72 3.66 -8.25
N LYS A 97 -5.90 3.31 -8.77
CA LYS A 97 -7.15 4.06 -8.51
C LYS A 97 -7.66 3.93 -7.08
N HIS A 98 -7.39 2.80 -6.43
CA HIS A 98 -7.74 2.55 -5.04
C HIS A 98 -6.48 2.13 -4.28
N LEU A 99 -6.18 2.85 -3.22
CA LEU A 99 -5.03 2.65 -2.35
C LEU A 99 -5.52 2.51 -0.91
N SER A 100 -5.16 1.42 -0.24
CA SER A 100 -5.23 1.33 1.22
C SER A 100 -3.82 1.16 1.80
N TYR A 101 -3.55 1.85 2.90
CA TYR A 101 -2.30 1.70 3.63
C TYR A 101 -2.48 2.09 5.10
N THR A 102 -2.10 1.19 5.99
CA THR A 102 -1.86 1.48 7.40
C THR A 102 -0.44 2.02 7.53
N TYR A 103 -0.34 3.28 7.94
CA TYR A 103 0.90 3.95 8.37
C TYR A 103 1.21 3.55 9.81
N TYR A 104 2.37 2.92 10.03
CA TYR A 104 2.82 2.40 11.33
C TYR A 104 4.35 2.33 11.38
N ASN A 105 4.87 2.08 12.58
CA ASN A 105 6.29 1.88 12.83
C ASN A 105 6.74 0.47 12.37
N ILE A 106 7.66 0.41 11.41
CA ILE A 106 8.23 -0.82 10.84
C ILE A 106 9.56 -1.10 11.55
N ASP A 107 9.47 -1.52 12.81
CA ASP A 107 10.56 -1.95 13.70
C ASP A 107 11.58 -0.91 14.17
N ASP A 108 11.71 0.27 13.55
CA ASP A 108 12.46 1.43 14.10
C ASP A 108 12.17 2.76 13.40
N GLY A 109 11.16 2.81 12.53
CA GLY A 109 10.85 3.99 11.76
C GLY A 109 9.51 3.90 11.04
N PHE A 110 9.01 5.07 10.65
CA PHE A 110 7.84 5.17 9.79
C PHE A 110 8.29 5.43 8.36
N SER A 111 7.49 4.99 7.38
CA SER A 111 7.78 5.34 5.99
C SER A 111 7.65 6.85 5.75
N ASP A 112 8.42 7.37 4.80
CA ASP A 112 8.30 8.73 4.29
C ASP A 112 7.19 8.90 3.24
N GLY A 113 6.68 7.79 2.67
CA GLY A 113 5.62 7.81 1.66
C GLY A 113 5.28 6.45 1.07
N VAL A 114 4.13 6.33 0.41
CA VAL A 114 3.68 5.14 -0.30
C VAL A 114 2.85 5.53 -1.54
N TYR A 115 3.11 4.89 -2.67
CA TYR A 115 2.55 5.19 -4.00
C TYR A 115 2.66 6.68 -4.32
N TYR A 116 1.56 7.41 -4.16
CA TYR A 116 1.42 8.84 -4.40
C TYR A 116 1.04 9.61 -3.13
N LEU A 117 1.31 9.03 -1.97
CA LEU A 117 1.16 9.65 -0.66
C LEU A 117 2.51 9.92 -0.03
N GLY A 118 2.64 11.07 0.62
CA GLY A 118 3.84 11.46 1.36
C GLY A 118 3.53 11.82 2.80
N PHE A 119 4.42 11.41 3.71
CA PHE A 119 4.18 11.41 5.15
C PHE A 119 5.08 12.37 5.93
N SER A 120 5.97 13.12 5.26
CA SER A 120 6.91 14.04 5.91
C SER A 120 6.27 15.13 6.78
N GLY A 121 4.99 15.45 6.51
CA GLY A 121 4.21 16.43 7.27
C GLY A 121 3.48 15.85 8.48
N ILE A 122 3.56 14.53 8.71
CA ILE A 122 2.87 13.84 9.79
C ILE A 122 3.77 13.82 11.03
N LYS A 123 3.24 14.34 12.14
CA LYS A 123 3.81 14.20 13.48
C LYS A 123 3.06 13.09 14.20
N HIS A 124 3.79 12.13 14.75
CA HIS A 124 3.21 10.90 15.28
C HIS A 124 3.83 10.47 16.61
N SER A 125 3.11 9.65 17.38
CA SER A 125 3.68 8.87 18.48
C SER A 125 4.40 7.62 17.95
N SER A 126 5.31 7.05 18.75
CA SER A 126 6.08 5.85 18.36
C SER A 126 5.22 4.61 18.07
N ASP A 127 4.00 4.57 18.62
CA ASP A 127 3.03 3.48 18.46
C ASP A 127 1.86 3.83 17.52
N ALA A 128 1.98 4.94 16.78
CA ALA A 128 0.93 5.41 15.89
C ALA A 128 0.54 4.35 14.85
N ARG A 129 -0.77 4.19 14.65
CA ARG A 129 -1.36 3.45 13.54
C ARG A 129 -2.44 4.30 12.90
N LEU A 130 -2.20 4.78 11.69
CA LEU A 130 -3.14 5.58 10.92
C LEU A 130 -3.50 4.81 9.65
N HIS A 131 -4.76 4.40 9.54
CA HIS A 131 -5.28 3.79 8.31
C HIS A 131 -5.63 4.88 7.30
N LEU A 132 -5.25 4.67 6.05
CA LEU A 132 -5.48 5.54 4.91
C LEU A 132 -6.19 4.73 3.83
N ASP A 133 -7.27 5.28 3.27
CA ASP A 133 -7.93 4.76 2.07
C ASP A 133 -8.10 5.92 1.08
N VAL A 134 -7.65 5.73 -0.16
CA VAL A 134 -7.70 6.76 -1.19
C VAL A 134 -8.29 6.15 -2.46
N ARG A 135 -9.36 6.77 -2.96
CA ARG A 135 -9.94 6.47 -4.26
C ARG A 135 -9.85 7.68 -5.16
N HIS A 136 -9.56 7.45 -6.44
CA HIS A 136 -9.61 8.52 -7.42
C HIS A 136 -10.20 8.10 -8.75
N GLU A 137 -10.89 9.05 -9.36
CA GLU A 137 -11.46 8.94 -10.69
C GLU A 137 -11.42 10.32 -11.37
N GLY A 138 -10.64 10.42 -12.45
CA GLY A 138 -10.41 11.69 -13.13
C GLY A 138 -9.88 12.74 -12.16
N ASN A 139 -10.59 13.87 -12.06
CA ASN A 139 -10.19 14.99 -11.21
C ASN A 139 -10.72 14.91 -9.76
N SER A 140 -11.34 13.80 -9.36
CA SER A 140 -11.91 13.63 -8.01
C SER A 140 -11.08 12.64 -7.19
N PHE A 141 -10.75 13.03 -5.96
CA PHE A 141 -10.06 12.21 -4.97
C PHE A 141 -10.87 12.15 -3.70
N ASP A 142 -11.19 10.94 -3.25
CA ASP A 142 -11.79 10.66 -1.96
C ASP A 142 -10.71 10.06 -1.06
N VAL A 143 -10.40 10.77 0.04
CA VAL A 143 -9.38 10.37 1.02
C VAL A 143 -10.06 10.15 2.35
N GLU A 144 -9.92 8.95 2.90
CA GLU A 144 -10.40 8.59 4.21
C GLU A 144 -9.20 8.27 5.11
N THR A 145 -9.28 8.72 6.36
CA THR A 145 -8.22 8.52 7.34
C THR A 145 -8.83 8.10 8.67
N LYS A 146 -8.31 7.05 9.29
CA LYS A 146 -8.78 6.57 10.59
C LYS A 146 -7.61 6.29 11.51
N LEU A 147 -7.51 7.04 12.61
CA LEU A 147 -6.55 6.75 13.67
C LEU A 147 -6.97 5.48 14.40
N LEU A 148 -6.12 4.45 14.35
CA LEU A 148 -6.34 3.17 15.01
C LEU A 148 -5.63 3.11 16.37
N ARG A 149 -4.47 3.76 16.49
CA ARG A 149 -3.66 3.79 17.72
C ARG A 149 -2.75 5.02 17.75
N GLY A 150 -2.39 5.45 18.97
CA GLY A 150 -1.40 6.50 19.18
C GLY A 150 -1.91 7.89 18.75
N THR A 151 -1.02 8.72 18.20
CA THR A 151 -1.37 10.02 17.62
C THR A 151 -0.77 10.16 16.22
N ALA A 152 -1.48 10.82 15.31
CA ALA A 152 -0.98 11.25 14.01
C ALA A 152 -1.68 12.57 13.64
N GLN A 153 -0.91 13.64 13.47
CA GLN A 153 -1.42 14.99 13.21
C GLN A 153 -0.56 15.69 12.15
N GLY A 154 -1.04 16.80 11.61
CA GLY A 154 -0.29 17.63 10.69
C GLY A 154 -0.83 17.51 9.28
N THR A 155 0.01 17.08 8.33
CA THR A 155 -0.40 17.03 6.92
C THR A 155 0.06 15.77 6.19
N LEU A 156 -0.89 15.14 5.52
CA LEU A 156 -0.68 14.12 4.51
C LEU A 156 -0.49 14.80 3.14
N THR A 157 0.59 14.47 2.42
CA THR A 157 0.75 14.93 1.03
C THR A 157 0.06 13.97 0.09
N LEU A 158 -0.88 14.45 -0.71
CA LEU A 158 -1.45 13.73 -1.86
C LEU A 158 -0.78 14.26 -3.13
N TYR A 159 0.02 13.43 -3.81
CA TYR A 159 0.55 13.78 -5.12
C TYR A 159 -0.48 13.49 -6.21
N VAL A 160 -0.65 14.46 -7.10
CA VAL A 160 -1.69 14.46 -8.14
C VAL A 160 -1.05 14.33 -9.52
N ASP A 161 -1.52 13.34 -10.26
CA ASP A 161 -1.16 13.06 -11.64
C ASP A 161 -2.31 12.36 -12.37
N SER A 162 -2.20 12.15 -13.68
CA SER A 162 -3.22 11.48 -14.51
C SER A 162 -4.61 12.16 -14.45
N VAL A 163 -4.64 13.48 -14.27
CA VAL A 163 -5.84 14.32 -14.25
C VAL A 163 -5.86 15.32 -15.40
N ASP A 164 -7.01 15.91 -15.67
CA ASP A 164 -7.12 17.05 -16.57
C ASP A 164 -6.77 18.35 -15.83
N PHE A 165 -5.53 18.82 -15.99
CA PHE A 165 -5.04 20.05 -15.36
C PHE A 165 -5.72 21.34 -15.84
N THR A 166 -6.65 21.27 -16.81
CA THR A 166 -7.49 22.41 -17.20
C THR A 166 -8.76 22.54 -16.36
N LYS A 167 -9.09 21.52 -15.57
CA LYS A 167 -10.28 21.46 -14.73
C LYS A 167 -9.93 21.49 -13.24
N PRO A 168 -10.86 21.92 -12.38
CA PRO A 168 -10.66 21.84 -10.94
C PRO A 168 -10.41 20.39 -10.51
N VAL A 169 -9.41 20.19 -9.65
CA VAL A 169 -9.22 18.95 -8.90
C VAL A 169 -9.96 19.08 -7.59
N VAL A 170 -10.79 18.10 -7.26
CA VAL A 170 -11.60 18.06 -6.05
C VAL A 170 -11.04 17.00 -5.13
N VAL A 171 -10.67 17.38 -3.91
CA VAL A 171 -10.25 16.45 -2.87
C VAL A 171 -11.23 16.52 -1.71
N LYS A 172 -11.81 15.37 -1.38
CA LYS A 172 -12.61 15.16 -0.19
C LYS A 172 -11.79 14.41 0.84
N HIS A 173 -11.83 14.90 2.08
CA HIS A 173 -11.25 14.24 3.23
C HIS A 173 -12.35 13.91 4.24
N ASN A 174 -12.52 12.62 4.55
CA ASN A 174 -13.58 12.10 5.42
C ASN A 174 -14.97 12.66 5.05
N GLY A 175 -15.29 12.65 3.75
CA GLY A 175 -16.57 13.12 3.19
C GLY A 175 -16.68 14.63 2.99
N ARG A 176 -15.74 15.45 3.49
CA ARG A 176 -15.77 16.91 3.35
C ARG A 176 -14.83 17.37 2.23
N VAL A 177 -15.33 18.21 1.31
CA VAL A 177 -14.46 18.88 0.32
C VAL A 177 -13.51 19.83 1.05
N ILE A 178 -12.20 19.58 0.92
CA ILE A 178 -11.14 20.40 1.50
C ILE A 178 -10.33 21.17 0.45
N PHE A 179 -10.42 20.75 -0.82
CA PHE A 179 -9.73 21.36 -1.94
C PHE A 179 -10.60 21.25 -3.20
N SER A 180 -10.70 22.33 -3.98
CA SER A 180 -11.47 22.38 -5.23
C SER A 180 -10.96 23.50 -6.13
N GLU A 181 -9.77 23.32 -6.70
CA GLU A 181 -9.12 24.35 -7.52
C GLU A 181 -8.38 23.74 -8.71
N VAL A 182 -8.05 24.57 -9.71
CA VAL A 182 -7.20 24.16 -10.84
C VAL A 182 -5.75 24.07 -10.38
N LEU A 183 -5.20 22.85 -10.39
CA LEU A 183 -3.79 22.63 -10.07
C LEU A 183 -2.92 22.98 -11.28
N HIS A 184 -1.79 23.63 -11.01
CA HIS A 184 -0.80 23.98 -12.03
C HIS A 184 0.45 23.12 -11.85
N PRO A 185 0.90 22.39 -12.89
CA PRO A 185 2.14 21.62 -12.85
C PRO A 185 3.33 22.46 -12.37
N ASN A 186 4.12 21.91 -11.44
CA ASN A 186 5.18 22.62 -10.73
C ASN A 186 6.46 21.77 -10.68
N LYS A 187 7.56 22.33 -11.20
CA LYS A 187 8.88 21.66 -11.21
C LYS A 187 9.44 21.38 -9.82
N GLY A 188 9.14 22.22 -8.84
CA GLY A 188 9.50 22.00 -7.44
C GLY A 188 8.80 20.77 -6.86
N VAL A 189 7.52 20.55 -7.21
CA VAL A 189 6.79 19.34 -6.79
C VAL A 189 7.36 18.08 -7.44
N MET A 190 7.73 18.16 -8.72
CA MET A 190 8.41 17.05 -9.40
C MET A 190 9.76 16.72 -8.74
N ALA A 191 10.57 17.73 -8.42
CA ALA A 191 11.85 17.55 -7.74
C ALA A 191 11.66 16.96 -6.33
N GLU A 192 10.65 17.42 -5.59
CA GLU A 192 10.29 16.87 -4.28
C GLU A 192 9.87 15.39 -4.38
N ALA A 193 9.02 15.04 -5.35
CA ALA A 193 8.58 13.66 -5.56
C ALA A 193 9.77 12.75 -5.91
N ILE A 194 10.68 13.19 -6.79
CA ILE A 194 11.91 12.46 -7.12
C ILE A 194 12.78 12.27 -5.87
N ALA A 195 13.00 13.33 -5.08
CA ALA A 195 13.81 13.24 -3.87
C ALA A 195 13.20 12.30 -2.82
N ARG A 196 11.87 12.24 -2.74
CA ARG A 196 11.13 11.38 -1.81
C ARG A 196 11.16 9.91 -2.21
N PHE A 197 10.89 9.63 -3.48
CA PHE A 197 10.61 8.28 -3.95
C PHE A 197 11.80 7.62 -4.64
N GLY A 198 12.77 8.40 -5.13
CA GLY A 198 13.91 7.88 -5.88
C GLY A 198 13.53 7.06 -7.11
N ASP A 199 12.33 7.27 -7.66
CA ASP A 199 11.71 6.40 -8.66
C ASP A 199 11.24 7.22 -9.87
N PRO A 200 11.75 6.92 -11.08
CA PRO A 200 11.39 7.66 -12.29
C PRO A 200 9.92 7.54 -12.70
N LYS A 201 9.17 6.57 -12.14
CA LYS A 201 7.72 6.46 -12.38
C LYS A 201 6.87 7.23 -11.36
N ARG A 202 7.47 7.77 -10.29
CA ARG A 202 6.79 8.57 -9.25
C ARG A 202 7.22 10.03 -9.31
N ILE A 203 7.16 10.60 -10.51
CA ILE A 203 7.39 12.02 -10.76
C ILE A 203 6.03 12.68 -10.93
N PHE A 204 5.60 13.38 -9.89
CA PHE A 204 4.26 13.97 -9.87
C PHE A 204 4.33 15.49 -10.11
N PRO A 205 3.51 16.04 -11.01
CA PRO A 205 3.56 17.45 -11.36
C PRO A 205 2.86 18.36 -10.35
N ALA A 206 1.95 17.84 -9.53
CA ALA A 206 1.18 18.62 -8.56
C ALA A 206 0.97 17.84 -7.25
N LYS A 207 0.56 18.56 -6.20
CA LYS A 207 0.22 17.97 -4.90
C LYS A 207 -0.84 18.79 -4.18
N VAL A 208 -1.56 18.14 -3.27
CA VAL A 208 -2.50 18.75 -2.32
C VAL A 208 -2.06 18.33 -0.92
N MET A 209 -2.11 19.26 0.03
CA MET A 209 -1.83 18.98 1.44
C MET A 209 -3.16 18.74 2.17
N ILE A 210 -3.31 17.57 2.75
CA ILE A 210 -4.52 17.12 3.45
C ILE A 210 -4.26 17.23 4.96
N PRO A 211 -5.04 18.03 5.72
CA PRO A 211 -4.87 18.13 7.16
C PRO A 211 -5.31 16.82 7.85
N LEU A 212 -4.56 16.39 8.87
CA LEU A 212 -4.87 15.22 9.72
C LEU A 212 -5.28 15.65 11.13
#